data_AF-A0A8T4PI51-F1
#
_entry.id   AF-A0A8T4PI51-F1
#
_cell.length_a   1.000
_cell.length_b   1.000
_cell.length_c   1.000
_cell.angle_alpha   90.00
_cell.angle_beta   90.00
_cell.angle_gamma   90.00
#
_symmetry.space_group_name_H-M   'P 1'
#
loop_
_entity.id
_entity.type
_entity.pdbx_description
1 polymer ?
#
loop_
_entity_poly.entity_id
_entity_poly.type
_entity_poly.pdbx_seq_one_letter_code
_entity_poly.pdbx_strand_id
1 'polypeptide(L)'
;MDYEKGIKNAKTIADIFEIVKEMVKGYLGQEQAGLMVGVSDLGSFAQGFVGAFYSLEANTIIINKKPLARILQTMFIQSALLTRRRQGSLFTR
;
A
#
# COMPACT_ATOMS: atom_id res chain seq x y z
N MET A 1 7.81 -14.81 13.66
CA MET A 1 6.52 -14.48 13.02
C MET A 1 6.64 -14.83 11.54
N ASP A 2 5.60 -15.41 10.93
CA ASP A 2 5.57 -15.60 9.46
C ASP A 2 5.10 -14.29 8.81
N TYR A 3 6.07 -13.46 8.42
CA TYR A 3 5.79 -12.14 7.85
C TYR A 3 5.12 -12.22 6.48
N GLU A 4 5.40 -13.25 5.68
CA GLU A 4 4.81 -13.43 4.36
C GLU A 4 3.31 -13.70 4.47
N LYS A 5 2.92 -14.61 5.36
CA LYS A 5 1.52 -14.86 5.67
C LYS A 5 0.84 -13.64 6.28
N GLY A 6 1.55 -12.90 7.14
CA GLY A 6 1.06 -11.64 7.70
C GLY A 6 0.67 -10.64 6.61
N ILE A 7 1.59 -10.35 5.69
CA ILE A 7 1.38 -9.38 4.61
C ILE A 7 0.24 -9.83 3.69
N LYS A 8 0.15 -11.12 3.36
CA LYS A 8 -0.94 -11.65 2.52
C LYS A 8 -2.32 -11.49 3.15
N ASN A 9 -2.41 -11.50 4.47
CA ASN A 9 -3.68 -11.38 5.20
C ASN A 9 -4.03 -9.94 5.60
N ALA A 10 -3.11 -9.00 5.41
CA ALA A 10 -3.32 -7.60 5.73
C ALA A 10 -4.44 -7.00 4.85
N LYS A 11 -5.36 -6.25 5.47
CA LYS A 11 -6.51 -5.65 4.79
C LYS A 11 -6.32 -4.15 4.57
N THR A 12 -5.47 -3.54 5.37
CA THR A 12 -5.20 -2.10 5.34
C THR A 12 -3.71 -1.81 5.31
N ILE A 13 -3.34 -0.59 4.93
CA ILE A 13 -1.96 -0.12 5.03
C ILE A 13 -1.47 -0.09 6.49
N ALA A 14 -2.37 0.16 7.44
CA ALA A 14 -2.03 0.09 8.86
C ALA A 14 -1.63 -1.33 9.29
N ASP A 15 -2.35 -2.35 8.82
CA ASP A 15 -2.00 -3.76 9.10
C ASP A 15 -0.61 -4.12 8.57
N ILE A 16 -0.30 -3.71 7.33
CA ILE A 16 1.02 -3.89 6.72
C ILE A 16 2.09 -3.20 7.56
N PHE A 17 1.80 -1.99 8.03
CA PHE A 17 2.74 -1.20 8.80
C PHE A 17 3.10 -1.82 10.15
N GLU A 18 2.11 -2.37 10.87
CA GLU A 18 2.37 -3.08 12.12
C GLU A 18 3.25 -4.33 11.91
N ILE A 19 3.05 -5.06 10.81
CA ILE A 19 3.91 -6.19 10.46
C ILE A 19 5.35 -5.72 10.18
N VAL A 20 5.52 -4.60 9.47
CA VAL A 20 6.83 -4.01 9.21
C VAL A 20 7.51 -3.56 10.51
N LYS A 21 6.78 -2.96 11.45
CA LYS A 21 7.32 -2.58 12.77
C LYS A 21 7.89 -3.78 13.53
N GLU A 22 7.13 -4.87 13.60
CA GLU A 22 7.59 -6.10 14.25
C GLU A 22 8.81 -6.69 13.55
N MET A 23 8.85 -6.66 12.21
CA MET A 23 10.02 -7.12 11.45
C MET A 23 11.26 -6.27 11.73
N VAL A 24 11.13 -4.94 11.71
CA VAL A 24 12.23 -4.00 11.99
C VAL A 24 12.73 -4.18 13.42
N LYS A 25 11.82 -4.34 14.40
CA LYS A 25 12.16 -4.64 15.79
C LYS A 25 12.97 -5.94 15.91
N GLY A 26 12.55 -6.99 15.22
CA GLY A 26 13.27 -8.26 15.19
C GLY A 26 14.66 -8.17 14.56
N TYR A 27 14.85 -7.29 13.57
CA TYR A 27 16.13 -7.13 12.86
C TYR A 27 17.11 -6.19 13.57
N LEU A 28 16.63 -5.04 14.06
CA LEU A 28 17.47 -4.00 14.67
C LEU A 28 17.51 -4.07 16.21
N GLY A 29 16.61 -4.82 16.84
CA GLY A 29 16.45 -4.83 18.29
C GLY A 29 15.92 -3.51 18.87
N GLN A 30 15.45 -2.60 18.00
CA GLN A 30 14.98 -1.27 18.36
C GLN A 30 13.54 -1.07 17.92
N GLU A 31 12.76 -0.35 18.72
CA GLU A 31 11.41 0.06 18.37
C GLU A 31 11.20 1.53 18.69
N GLN A 32 10.39 2.21 17.88
CA GLN A 32 9.98 3.58 18.11
C GLN A 32 8.50 3.58 18.48
N ALA A 33 8.23 3.81 19.77
CA ALA A 33 6.87 3.90 20.27
C ALA A 33 6.15 5.10 19.65
N GLY A 34 4.87 4.91 19.32
CA GLY A 34 4.02 5.97 18.75
C GLY A 34 4.31 6.30 17.29
N LEU A 35 5.04 5.45 16.55
CA LEU A 35 5.18 5.62 15.10
C LEU A 35 3.81 5.41 14.41
N MET A 36 3.37 6.42 13.68
CA MET A 36 2.08 6.50 13.01
C MET A 36 2.24 6.58 11.50
N VAL A 37 1.37 5.89 10.77
CA VAL A 37 1.24 6.06 9.32
C VAL A 37 -0.07 6.75 9.00
N GLY A 38 0.04 7.90 8.34
CA GLY A 38 -1.08 8.64 7.79
C GLY A 38 -1.11 8.57 6.27
N VAL A 39 -2.26 8.90 5.68
CA VAL A 39 -2.41 9.04 4.23
C VAL A 39 -2.96 10.44 3.94
N SER A 40 -2.24 11.22 3.14
CA SER A 40 -2.65 12.57 2.76
C SER A 40 -2.28 12.88 1.30
N ASP A 41 -2.83 13.95 0.73
CA ASP A 41 -2.40 14.44 -0.59
C ASP A 41 -1.12 15.24 -0.42
N LEU A 42 0.01 14.67 -0.85
CA LEU A 42 1.33 15.32 -0.79
C LEU A 42 1.69 16.06 -2.08
N GLY A 43 0.73 16.20 -2.99
CA GLY A 43 0.94 16.79 -4.31
C GLY A 43 1.29 15.76 -5.38
N SER A 44 0.98 16.10 -6.62
CA SER A 44 1.29 15.32 -7.83
C SER A 44 1.40 16.30 -9.01
N PHE A 45 2.31 16.03 -9.93
CA PHE A 45 2.57 16.84 -11.12
C PHE A 45 2.65 15.92 -12.36
N ALA A 46 2.69 16.52 -13.56
CA ALA A 46 2.52 15.78 -14.82
C ALA A 46 3.47 14.57 -15.00
N GLN A 47 4.71 14.67 -14.51
CA GLN A 47 5.72 13.61 -14.59
C GLN A 47 5.94 12.82 -13.29
N GLY A 48 5.22 13.08 -12.20
CA GLY A 48 5.54 12.41 -10.94
C GLY A 48 4.69 12.80 -9.74
N PHE A 49 5.04 12.22 -8.59
CA PHE A 49 4.37 12.48 -7.32
C PHE A 49 5.36 12.30 -6.17
N VAL A 50 5.09 12.96 -5.05
CA VAL A 50 5.78 12.68 -3.78
C VAL A 50 5.22 11.38 -3.23
N GLY A 51 6.03 10.33 -3.04
CA GLY A 51 5.51 9.02 -2.58
C GLY A 51 5.12 9.00 -1.10
N ALA A 52 5.99 9.52 -0.25
CA ALA A 52 5.78 9.67 1.18
C ALA A 52 6.63 10.83 1.72
N PHE A 53 6.28 11.31 2.91
CA PHE A 53 7.01 12.32 3.66
C PHE A 53 7.18 11.85 5.11
N TYR A 54 8.37 12.04 5.67
CA TYR A 54 8.66 11.86 7.09
C TYR A 54 9.55 13.00 7.57
N SER A 55 9.41 13.37 8.83
CA SER A 55 10.27 14.37 9.49
C SER A 55 11.16 13.68 10.52
N LEU A 56 12.42 14.12 10.64
CA LEU A 56 13.39 13.52 11.57
C LEU A 56 12.97 13.66 13.05
N GLU A 57 12.14 14.65 13.36
CA GLU A 57 11.67 14.93 14.72
C GLU A 57 10.21 14.47 14.96
N ALA A 58 9.62 13.72 14.02
CA ALA A 58 8.24 13.27 14.12
C ALA A 58 8.14 11.74 14.05
N ASN A 59 7.24 11.19 14.85
CA ASN A 59 6.87 9.77 14.79
C ASN A 59 5.80 9.52 13.71
N THR A 60 5.81 10.26 12.60
CA THR A 60 4.75 10.16 11.60
C THR A 60 5.33 10.05 10.20
N ILE A 61 4.88 9.03 9.47
CA ILE A 61 5.11 8.86 8.05
C ILE A 61 3.79 9.14 7.35
N ILE A 62 3.78 10.11 6.45
CA ILE A 62 2.61 10.41 5.61
C ILE A 62 2.84 9.80 4.23
N ILE A 63 1.94 8.95 3.77
CA ILE A 63 1.98 8.36 2.43
C ILE A 63 1.03 9.12 1.52
N ASN A 64 1.42 9.32 0.26
CA ASN A 64 0.60 10.07 -0.69
C ASN A 64 -0.63 9.25 -1.14
N LYS A 65 -1.81 9.82 -0.92
CA LYS A 65 -3.10 9.24 -1.27
C LYS A 65 -3.32 9.09 -2.78
N LYS A 66 -2.84 10.04 -3.59
CA LYS A 66 -3.10 10.10 -5.03
C LYS A 66 -2.55 8.89 -5.81
N PRO A 67 -1.26 8.53 -5.69
CA PRO A 67 -0.74 7.35 -6.38
C PRO A 67 -1.41 6.06 -5.91
N LEU A 68 -1.71 5.93 -4.61
CA LEU A 68 -2.45 4.78 -4.08
C LEU A 68 -3.84 4.64 -4.71
N ALA A 69 -4.59 5.74 -4.77
CA ALA A 69 -5.91 5.77 -5.41
C ALA A 69 -5.81 5.39 -6.90
N ARG A 70 -4.77 5.87 -7.60
CA ARG A 70 -4.55 5.54 -9.02
C ARG A 70 -4.28 4.06 -9.23
N ILE A 71 -3.44 3.45 -8.40
CA ILE A 71 -3.14 2.01 -8.45
C ILE A 71 -4.43 1.20 -8.27
N LEU A 72 -5.24 1.54 -7.25
CA LEU A 72 -6.51 0.86 -6.98
C LEU A 72 -7.47 0.97 -8.17
N GLN A 73 -7.59 2.15 -8.79
CA GLN A 73 -8.41 2.35 -9.99
C GLN A 73 -7.90 1.48 -11.17
N THR A 74 -6.60 1.45 -11.41
CA THR A 74 -6.04 0.66 -12.52
C THR A 74 -6.20 -0.84 -12.29
N MET A 75 -5.98 -1.32 -11.06
CA MET A 75 -6.19 -2.74 -10.71
C MET A 75 -7.65 -3.16 -10.91
N PHE A 76 -8.60 -2.30 -10.54
CA PHE A 76 -10.03 -2.55 -10.77
C PHE A 76 -10.38 -2.63 -12.26
N ILE A 77 -9.84 -1.72 -13.07
CA ILE A 77 -10.09 -1.73 -14.51
C ILE A 77 -9.49 -2.99 -15.16
N GLN A 78 -8.28 -3.41 -14.77
CA GLN A 78 -7.66 -4.62 -15.30
C GLN A 78 -8.45 -5.89 -14.95
N SER A 79 -8.94 -6.02 -13.71
CA SER A 79 -9.74 -7.19 -13.31
C SER A 79 -11.09 -7.25 -14.04
N ALA A 80 -11.74 -6.10 -14.25
CA ALA A 80 -12.97 -6.01 -15.03
C ALA A 80 -12.76 -6.38 -16.52
N LEU A 81 -11.65 -5.93 -17.12
CA LEU A 81 -11.30 -6.27 -18.50
C LEU A 81 -10.99 -7.77 -18.68
N LEU A 82 -10.27 -8.38 -17.74
CA LEU A 82 -9.98 -9.81 -17.74
C LEU A 82 -11.26 -10.67 -17.59
N THR A 83 -12.22 -10.20 -16.79
CA THR A 83 -13.52 -10.86 -16.60
C THR A 83 -14.37 -10.83 -17.89
N ARG A 84 -14.41 -9.70 -18.60
CA ARG A 84 -15.11 -9.60 -19.91
C ARG A 84 -14.48 -10.50 -20.98
N ARG A 85 -13.14 -10.61 -21.03
CA ARG A 85 -12.46 -11.51 -21.99
C ARG A 85 -12.79 -12.98 -21.76
N ARG A 86 -12.98 -13.41 -20.50
CA ARG A 86 -13.36 -14.80 -20.17
C ARG A 86 -14.81 -15.14 -20.55
N GLN A 87 -15.74 -14.17 -20.49
CA GLN A 87 -17.12 -14.40 -20.90
C GLN A 87 -17.31 -14.38 -22.43
N GLY A 88 -16.52 -13.57 -23.15
CA GLY A 88 -16.56 -13.53 -24.62
C GLY A 88 -16.08 -14.82 -25.30
N SER A 89 -15.23 -15.63 -24.64
CA SER A 89 -14.76 -16.92 -25.18
C SER A 89 -15.72 -18.08 -24.95
N LEU A 90 -16.80 -17.89 -24.16
CA LEU A 90 -17.81 -18.92 -23.88
C LEU A 90 -18.99 -18.89 -24.87
N PHE A 91 -19.04 -17.91 -25.78
CA PHE A 91 -20.16 -17.71 -26.72
C PHE A 91 -19.83 -18.03 -28.19
N THR A 92 -18.65 -18.57 -28.50
CA THR A 92 -18.25 -18.99 -29.85
C THR A 92 -18.06 -20.50 -29.96
N ARG A 93 -19.10 -21.26 -29.63
CA ARG A 93 -19.24 -22.68 -30.01
C ARG A 93 -20.70 -23.00 -30.30
#